data_AF-A0A846H5W8-F1
#
_entry.id   AF-A0A846H5W8-F1
#
_cell.length_a   1.000
_cell.length_b   1.000
_cell.length_c   1.000
_cell.angle_alpha   90.00
_cell.angle_beta   90.00
_cell.angle_gamma   90.00
#
_symmetry.space_group_name_H-M   'P 1'
#
loop_
_entity.id
_entity.type
_entity.pdbx_description
1 polymer ?
#
loop_
_entity_poly.entity_id
_entity_poly.type
_entity_poly.pdbx_seq_one_letter_code
_entity_poly.pdbx_strand_id
1 'polypeptide(L)'
;MSHHLPDTKIPAPCIINTGVIVNKLDIRRLLTDLGRVHYIYTQDGKLQSKGDGDVMEVFANPQRSTLVANHALYLNVYSFDYLELKQSPQQQSFFDLVQEGTCLRLIPLSTPLQERRDRNLNVSTIEAMMEQVLSARWDAEIDDDSSDSF
;
A
#
# COMPACT_ATOMS: atom_id res chain seq x y z
N MET A 1 34.79 -22.38 31.90
CA MET A 1 33.35 -22.69 32.01
C MET A 1 32.63 -22.00 30.88
N SER A 2 32.44 -22.69 29.76
CA SER A 2 31.73 -22.13 28.60
C SER A 2 30.24 -22.35 28.84
N HIS A 3 29.49 -21.28 29.10
CA HIS A 3 28.04 -21.35 29.20
C HIS A 3 27.48 -21.62 27.81
N HIS A 4 27.22 -22.89 27.48
CA HIS A 4 26.33 -23.25 26.40
C HIS A 4 24.93 -22.74 26.77
N LEU A 5 24.57 -21.56 26.28
CA LEU A 5 23.17 -21.16 26.20
C LEU A 5 22.45 -22.22 25.36
N PRO A 6 21.33 -22.79 25.83
CA PRO A 6 20.58 -23.74 25.04
C PRO A 6 20.14 -23.05 23.73
N ASP A 7 20.35 -23.74 22.61
CA ASP A 7 19.83 -23.38 21.29
C ASP A 7 18.30 -23.54 21.29
N THR A 8 17.61 -22.76 22.11
CA THR A 8 16.17 -22.63 22.08
C THR A 8 15.82 -21.83 20.83
N LYS A 9 15.60 -22.56 19.73
CA LYS A 9 15.01 -22.01 18.51
C LYS A 9 13.58 -21.57 18.83
N ILE A 10 13.44 -20.34 19.31
CA ILE A 10 12.13 -19.71 19.47
C ILE A 10 11.53 -19.62 18.06
N PRO A 11 10.31 -20.14 17.85
CA PRO A 11 9.66 -20.05 16.55
C PRO A 11 9.46 -18.58 16.16
N ALA A 12 9.46 -18.29 14.86
CA ALA A 12 9.13 -16.97 14.37
C ALA A 12 7.74 -16.54 14.87
N PRO A 13 7.55 -15.25 15.24
CA PRO A 13 6.25 -14.77 15.71
C PRO A 13 5.15 -14.96 14.66
N CYS A 14 3.95 -15.33 15.12
CA CYS A 14 2.74 -15.37 14.31
C CYS A 14 1.82 -14.24 14.77
N ILE A 15 1.58 -13.25 13.91
CA ILE A 15 0.79 -12.05 14.23
C ILE A 15 -0.43 -12.03 13.31
N ILE A 16 -1.62 -12.01 13.91
CA ILE A 16 -2.90 -12.02 13.20
C ILE A 16 -3.72 -10.83 13.67
N ASN A 17 -3.98 -9.88 12.76
CA ASN A 17 -4.82 -8.68 12.92
C ASN A 17 -4.38 -7.66 13.99
N THR A 18 -3.76 -8.09 15.08
CA THR A 18 -3.27 -7.22 16.15
C THR A 18 -1.93 -7.71 16.65
N GLY A 19 -1.04 -6.78 16.96
CA GLY A 19 0.28 -7.11 17.50
C GLY A 19 1.33 -6.04 17.23
N VAL A 20 2.53 -6.26 17.77
CA VAL A 20 3.67 -5.36 17.61
C VAL A 20 4.69 -5.99 16.68
N ILE A 21 5.12 -5.26 15.68
CA ILE A 21 6.14 -5.66 14.71
C ILE A 21 7.35 -4.75 14.91
N VAL A 22 8.47 -5.34 15.30
CA VAL A 22 9.76 -4.63 15.45
C VAL A 22 10.72 -4.91 14.29
N ASN A 23 10.53 -6.03 13.60
CA ASN A 23 11.37 -6.42 12.48
C ASN A 23 11.11 -5.49 11.28
N LYS A 24 12.16 -4.79 10.84
CA LYS A 24 12.07 -3.76 9.77
C LYS A 24 11.73 -4.35 8.41
N LEU A 25 12.13 -5.60 8.14
CA LEU A 25 11.77 -6.29 6.91
C LEU A 25 10.27 -6.61 6.87
N ASP A 26 9.72 -7.06 8.00
CA ASP A 26 8.29 -7.36 8.12
C ASP A 26 7.45 -6.09 8.05
N ILE A 27 7.85 -5.00 8.73
CA ILE A 27 7.22 -3.68 8.61
C ILE A 27 7.22 -3.23 7.15
N ARG A 28 8.38 -3.29 6.47
CA ARG A 28 8.48 -2.87 5.06
C ARG A 28 7.54 -3.68 4.18
N ARG A 29 7.54 -5.01 4.32
CA ARG A 29 6.67 -5.90 3.53
C ARG A 29 5.21 -5.54 3.73
N LEU A 30 4.78 -5.37 4.98
CA LEU A 30 3.39 -5.03 5.32
C LEU A 30 2.95 -3.70 4.73
N LEU A 31 3.79 -2.67 4.82
CA LEU A 31 3.45 -1.33 4.35
C LEU A 31 3.54 -1.19 2.82
N THR A 32 4.38 -1.98 2.14
CA THR A 32 4.53 -1.93 0.67
C THR A 32 3.24 -2.34 -0.04
N ASP A 33 2.43 -3.20 0.58
CA ASP A 33 1.15 -3.66 0.05
C ASP A 33 0.01 -2.66 0.32
N LEU A 34 0.28 -1.55 1.03
CA LEU A 34 -0.69 -0.47 1.19
C LEU A 34 -0.72 0.36 -0.09
N GLY A 35 -1.93 0.59 -0.62
CA GLY A 35 -2.15 1.59 -1.64
C GLY A 35 -2.59 2.91 -1.01
N ARG A 36 -3.85 3.27 -1.20
CA ARG A 36 -4.39 4.54 -0.71
C ARG A 36 -4.76 4.47 0.77
N VAL A 37 -4.31 5.45 1.53
CA VAL A 37 -4.50 5.51 2.99
C VAL A 37 -5.00 6.88 3.44
N HIS A 38 -5.75 6.89 4.55
CA HIS A 38 -5.93 8.05 5.40
C HIS A 38 -4.83 8.05 6.46
N TYR A 39 -4.01 9.10 6.51
CA TYR A 39 -2.95 9.25 7.50
C TYR A 39 -3.35 10.22 8.61
N ILE A 40 -2.87 9.94 9.82
CA ILE A 40 -2.99 10.82 10.98
C ILE A 40 -1.61 10.86 11.66
N TYR A 41 -1.00 12.03 11.70
CA TYR A 41 0.28 12.25 12.35
C TYR A 41 0.08 13.01 13.66
N THR A 42 0.58 12.43 14.75
CA THR A 42 0.56 13.02 16.08
C THR A 42 1.96 13.17 16.64
N GLN A 43 2.17 14.21 17.44
CA GLN A 43 3.38 14.47 18.22
C GLN A 43 2.96 14.89 19.63
N ASP A 44 3.51 14.21 20.64
CA ASP A 44 3.18 14.31 22.06
C ASP A 44 1.68 14.20 22.31
N GLY A 45 1.03 13.26 21.62
CA GLY A 45 -0.41 13.03 21.66
C GLY A 45 -1.26 14.10 20.96
N LYS A 46 -0.66 15.16 20.42
CA LYS A 46 -1.36 16.24 19.71
C LYS A 46 -1.40 15.96 18.22
N LEU A 47 -2.56 16.16 17.61
CA LEU A 47 -2.72 16.10 16.16
C LEU A 47 -1.91 17.21 15.50
N GLN A 48 -0.99 16.83 14.61
CA GLN A 48 -0.18 17.76 13.82
C GLN A 48 -0.68 17.84 12.37
N SER A 49 -1.02 16.71 11.77
CA SER A 49 -1.52 16.65 10.39
C SER A 49 -2.39 15.42 10.17
N LYS A 50 -3.30 15.50 9.20
CA LYS A 50 -4.08 14.37 8.69
C LYS A 50 -4.52 14.62 7.25
N GLY A 51 -4.75 13.56 6.51
CA GLY A 51 -5.25 13.65 5.15
C GLY A 51 -5.22 12.30 4.43
N ASP A 52 -5.50 12.33 3.14
CA ASP A 52 -5.42 11.14 2.29
C ASP A 52 -4.17 11.20 1.42
N GLY A 53 -3.61 10.04 1.12
CA GLY A 53 -2.52 9.91 0.16
C GLY A 53 -2.22 8.47 -0.22
N ASP A 54 -1.35 8.32 -1.21
CA ASP A 54 -0.91 7.04 -1.75
C ASP A 54 0.48 6.70 -1.22
N VAL A 55 0.66 5.45 -0.78
CA VAL A 55 1.99 4.94 -0.42
C VAL A 55 2.77 4.67 -1.70
N MET A 56 3.74 5.55 -1.99
CA MET A 56 4.53 5.51 -3.22
C MET A 56 5.75 4.61 -3.11
N GLU A 57 6.42 4.63 -1.95
CA GLU A 57 7.63 3.85 -1.70
C GLU A 57 7.72 3.51 -0.22
N VAL A 58 8.14 2.29 0.11
CA VAL A 58 8.54 1.91 1.46
C VAL A 58 9.96 1.36 1.43
N PHE A 59 10.87 2.01 2.16
CA PHE A 59 12.29 1.70 2.12
C PHE A 59 12.90 1.66 3.52
N ALA A 60 14.14 1.15 3.59
CA ALA A 60 14.94 1.08 4.81
C ALA A 60 16.30 1.72 4.52
N ASN A 61 16.45 3.01 4.83
CA ASN A 61 17.68 3.75 4.55
C ASN A 61 17.97 4.75 5.69
N PRO A 62 19.09 4.65 6.41
CA PRO A 62 19.36 5.51 7.57
C PRO A 62 19.59 6.99 7.22
N GLN A 63 19.77 7.33 5.94
CA GLN A 63 20.08 8.68 5.45
C GLN A 63 18.90 9.38 4.76
N ARG A 64 17.73 8.73 4.66
CA ARG A 64 16.54 9.28 3.99
C ARG A 64 15.42 9.48 5.01
N SER A 65 14.62 10.53 4.86
CA SER A 65 13.47 10.79 5.75
C SER A 65 12.20 10.08 5.27
N THR A 66 11.27 9.82 6.20
CA THR A 66 9.86 9.64 5.83
C THR A 66 9.28 10.97 5.38
N LEU A 67 8.57 10.99 4.25
CA LEU A 67 7.98 12.20 3.67
C LEU A 67 6.51 11.98 3.34
N VAL A 68 5.68 12.96 3.70
CA VAL A 68 4.28 13.06 3.28
C VAL A 68 4.09 14.43 2.65
N ALA A 69 3.94 14.48 1.34
CA ALA A 69 3.77 15.72 0.59
C ALA A 69 2.97 15.46 -0.67
N ASN A 70 2.10 16.41 -1.07
CA ASN A 70 1.30 16.32 -2.30
C ASN A 70 0.53 15.00 -2.43
N HIS A 71 -0.09 14.53 -1.34
CA HIS A 71 -0.79 13.24 -1.29
C HIS A 71 0.08 12.01 -1.59
N ALA A 72 1.42 12.14 -1.59
CA ALA A 72 2.36 11.04 -1.76
C ALA A 72 3.10 10.75 -0.45
N LEU A 73 3.13 9.47 -0.08
CA LEU A 73 3.81 8.97 1.11
C LEU A 73 5.05 8.16 0.70
N TYR A 74 6.22 8.59 1.15
CA TYR A 74 7.50 7.89 1.03
C TYR A 74 7.92 7.49 2.43
N LEU A 75 7.76 6.21 2.77
CA LEU A 75 7.88 5.71 4.13
C LEU A 75 9.25 5.07 4.35
N ASN A 76 10.03 5.62 5.28
CA ASN A 76 11.25 4.99 5.75
C ASN A 76 10.98 4.23 7.05
N VAL A 77 11.15 2.90 7.04
CA VAL A 77 10.91 2.07 8.24
C VAL A 77 11.91 2.33 9.37
N TYR A 78 13.04 3.01 9.07
CA TYR A 78 13.99 3.47 10.09
C TYR A 78 13.60 4.80 10.74
N SER A 79 12.55 5.48 10.28
CA SER A 79 11.96 6.62 11.01
C SER A 79 11.10 6.19 12.20
N PHE A 80 10.92 4.89 12.44
CA PHE A 80 10.04 4.38 13.48
C PHE A 80 10.74 3.30 14.27
N ASP A 81 10.41 3.15 15.55
CA ASP A 81 10.93 2.10 16.42
C ASP A 81 10.22 0.78 16.15
N TYR A 82 8.90 0.82 16.02
CA TYR A 82 8.05 -0.34 15.76
C TYR A 82 6.75 0.06 15.06
N LEU A 83 6.00 -0.96 14.61
CA LEU A 83 4.63 -0.83 14.12
C LEU A 83 3.68 -1.57 15.05
N GLU A 84 2.60 -0.92 15.44
CA GLU A 84 1.46 -1.54 16.12
C GLU A 84 0.33 -1.78 15.11
N LEU A 85 -0.02 -3.04 14.91
CA LEU A 85 -1.18 -3.44 14.13
C LEU A 85 -2.40 -3.49 15.05
N LYS A 86 -3.48 -2.82 14.66
CA LYS A 86 -4.73 -2.76 15.43
C LYS A 86 -5.94 -2.82 14.51
N GLN A 87 -7.10 -3.10 15.11
CA GLN A 87 -8.39 -3.01 14.44
C GLN A 87 -9.32 -2.05 15.17
N SER A 88 -10.12 -1.32 14.41
CA SER A 88 -11.25 -0.56 14.96
C SER A 88 -12.35 -1.52 15.44
N PRO A 89 -13.33 -1.03 16.24
CA PRO A 89 -14.51 -1.82 16.59
C PRO A 89 -15.27 -2.35 15.36
N GLN A 90 -15.15 -1.68 14.22
CA GLN A 90 -15.73 -2.06 12.93
C GLN A 90 -14.82 -3.00 12.11
N GLN A 91 -13.80 -3.61 12.72
CA GLN A 91 -12.84 -4.53 12.07
C GLN A 91 -11.95 -3.90 10.99
N GLN A 92 -11.90 -2.56 10.90
CA GLN A 92 -10.98 -1.88 10.00
C GLN A 92 -9.57 -1.92 10.57
N SER A 93 -8.62 -2.47 9.82
CA SER A 93 -7.22 -2.49 10.24
C SER A 93 -6.61 -1.10 10.16
N PHE A 94 -5.75 -0.76 11.12
CA PHE A 94 -4.91 0.43 11.05
C PHE A 94 -3.53 0.14 11.64
N PHE A 95 -2.55 0.91 11.17
CA PHE A 95 -1.13 0.68 11.43
C PHE A 95 -0.57 1.91 12.12
N ASP A 96 -0.16 1.77 13.37
CA ASP A 96 0.49 2.83 14.15
C ASP A 96 2.01 2.67 14.02
N LEU A 97 2.65 3.54 13.24
CA LEU A 97 4.10 3.65 13.16
C LEU A 97 4.59 4.58 14.27
N VAL A 98 5.33 4.03 15.24
CA VAL A 98 5.65 4.73 16.49
C VAL A 98 7.14 5.00 16.56
N GLN A 99 7.50 6.23 16.92
CA GLN A 99 8.84 6.65 17.33
C GLN A 99 8.66 7.60 18.51
N GLU A 100 9.48 7.49 19.56
CA GLU A 100 9.42 8.34 20.77
C GLU A 100 8.67 9.69 20.61
N GLY A 101 7.50 9.81 21.26
CA GLY A 101 6.67 11.02 21.22
C GLY A 101 5.83 11.22 19.95
N THR A 102 6.09 10.50 18.86
CA THR A 102 5.38 10.63 17.58
C THR A 102 4.66 9.35 17.16
N CYS A 103 3.57 9.50 16.41
CA CYS A 103 2.87 8.38 15.80
C CYS A 103 2.33 8.78 14.42
N LEU A 104 2.65 7.98 13.41
CA LEU A 104 2.02 8.03 12.10
C LEU A 104 1.04 6.86 11.99
N ARG A 105 -0.25 7.14 12.12
CA ARG A 105 -1.31 6.16 11.88
C ARG A 105 -1.66 6.13 10.40
N LEU A 106 -1.70 4.94 9.83
CA LEU A 106 -2.19 4.68 8.47
C LEU A 106 -3.45 3.83 8.53
N ILE A 107 -4.50 4.30 7.87
CA ILE A 107 -5.78 3.59 7.74
C ILE A 107 -6.01 3.32 6.26
N PRO A 108 -5.98 2.06 5.80
CA PRO A 108 -6.27 1.75 4.40
C PRO A 108 -7.68 2.17 4.02
N LEU A 109 -7.79 2.86 2.88
CA LEU A 109 -9.07 3.22 2.27
C LEU A 109 -9.58 2.14 1.33
N SER A 110 -8.69 1.26 0.89
CA SER A 110 -8.95 0.12 0.02
C SER A 110 -8.24 -1.11 0.57
N THR A 111 -8.82 -2.29 0.32
CA THR A 111 -8.11 -3.55 0.56
C THR A 111 -7.25 -3.91 -0.66
N PRO A 112 -6.14 -4.63 -0.48
CA PRO A 112 -5.37 -5.15 -1.62
C PRO A 112 -6.22 -5.99 -2.60
N LEU A 113 -7.28 -6.63 -2.10
CA LEU A 113 -8.24 -7.35 -2.92
C LEU A 113 -9.11 -6.42 -3.77
N GLN A 114 -9.55 -5.28 -3.23
CA GLN A 114 -10.29 -4.26 -3.99
C GLN A 114 -9.40 -3.64 -5.06
N GLU A 115 -8.18 -3.22 -4.72
CA GLU A 115 -7.29 -2.58 -5.69
C GLU A 115 -6.92 -3.51 -6.86
N ARG A 116 -6.73 -4.80 -6.57
CA ARG A 116 -6.52 -5.82 -7.62
C ARG A 116 -7.76 -5.99 -8.50
N ARG A 117 -8.96 -5.98 -7.92
CA ARG A 117 -10.20 -6.05 -8.69
C ARG A 117 -10.37 -4.82 -9.59
N ASP A 118 -10.17 -3.63 -9.05
CA ASP A 118 -10.33 -2.37 -9.80
C ASP A 118 -9.31 -2.27 -10.96
N ARG A 119 -8.06 -2.71 -10.73
CA ARG A 119 -7.06 -2.82 -11.81
C ARG A 119 -7.50 -3.79 -12.91
N ASN A 120 -8.01 -4.96 -12.56
CA ASN A 120 -8.45 -5.95 -13.55
C ASN A 120 -9.65 -5.45 -14.37
N LEU A 121 -10.62 -4.80 -13.73
CA LEU A 121 -11.78 -4.20 -14.41
C LEU A 121 -11.37 -3.09 -15.39
N ASN A 122 -10.39 -2.27 -15.01
CA ASN A 122 -9.87 -1.23 -15.90
C ASN A 122 -9.20 -1.80 -17.15
N VAL A 123 -8.40 -2.87 -17.01
CA VAL A 123 -7.75 -3.52 -18.16
C VAL A 123 -8.79 -4.11 -19.12
N SER A 124 -9.77 -4.86 -18.61
CA SER A 124 -10.80 -5.46 -19.48
C SER A 124 -11.65 -4.42 -20.20
N THR A 125 -11.90 -3.26 -19.57
CA THR A 125 -12.64 -2.17 -20.19
C THR A 125 -11.85 -1.52 -21.32
N ILE A 126 -10.55 -1.28 -21.11
CA ILE A 126 -9.65 -0.75 -22.13
C ILE A 126 -9.56 -1.72 -23.32
N GLU A 127 -9.42 -3.02 -23.07
CA GLU A 127 -9.38 -4.04 -24.12
C GLU A 127 -10.66 -4.08 -24.95
N ALA A 128 -11.84 -4.06 -24.31
CA ALA A 128 -13.12 -4.04 -25.01
C ALA A 128 -13.31 -2.76 -25.85
N MET A 129 -12.85 -1.60 -25.36
CA MET A 129 -12.88 -0.36 -26.12
C MET A 129 -11.93 -0.41 -27.33
N MET A 130 -10.76 -1.03 -27.20
CA MET A 130 -9.83 -1.24 -28.33
C MET A 130 -10.43 -2.14 -29.39
N GLU A 131 -11.06 -3.27 -29.01
CA GLU A 131 -11.73 -4.15 -29.96
C GLU A 131 -12.84 -3.44 -30.73
N GLN A 132 -13.66 -2.63 -30.04
CA GLN A 132 -14.71 -1.84 -30.69
C GLN A 132 -14.13 -0.82 -31.68
N VAL A 133 -13.06 -0.11 -31.32
CA VAL A 133 -12.42 0.88 -32.21
C VAL A 133 -11.78 0.22 -33.42
N LEU A 134 -11.10 -0.92 -33.22
CA LEU A 134 -10.49 -1.69 -34.31
C LEU A 134 -11.56 -2.27 -35.25
N SER A 135 -12.65 -2.79 -34.70
CA SER A 135 -13.78 -3.30 -35.50
C SER A 135 -14.43 -2.18 -36.31
N ALA A 136 -14.69 -1.02 -35.70
CA ALA A 136 -15.27 0.13 -36.40
C ALA A 136 -14.35 0.70 -37.49
N ARG A 137 -13.03 0.63 -37.32
CA ARG A 137 -12.05 0.99 -38.37
C ARG A 137 -12.12 0.04 -39.55
N TRP A 138 -12.17 -1.27 -39.28
CA TRP A 138 -12.29 -2.30 -40.30
C TRP A 138 -13.60 -2.18 -41.09
N ASP A 139 -14.71 -1.94 -40.40
CA ASP A 139 -16.03 -1.73 -41.04
C ASP A 139 -16.03 -0.49 -41.95
N ALA A 140 -15.32 0.58 -41.57
CA ALA A 140 -15.23 1.80 -42.38
C ALA A 140 -14.33 1.66 -43.63
N GLU A 141 -13.29 0.83 -43.59
CA GLU A 141 -12.44 0.55 -44.77
C GLU A 141 -13.14 -0.38 -45.76
N ILE A 142 -14.02 -1.29 -45.29
CA ILE A 142 -14.79 -2.18 -46.16
C ILE A 142 -15.90 -1.45 -46.92
N ASP A 143 -16.52 -0.43 -46.32
CA ASP A 143 -17.59 0.33 -46.99
C ASP A 143 -17.07 1.26 -48.11
N ASP A 144 -15.79 1.66 -48.10
CA ASP A 144 -15.20 2.56 -49.12
C ASP A 144 -14.78 1.81 -50.41
N ASP A 145 -14.52 0.51 -50.34
CA ASP A 145 -14.13 -0.35 -51.48
C ASP A 145 -15.31 -0.89 -52.31
N SER A 146 -16.55 -0.50 -52.00
CA SER A 146 -17.78 -0.97 -52.68
C SER A 146 -18.32 -0.03 -53.75
N SER A 147 -17.58 1.03 -54.10
CA SER A 147 -17.99 2.03 -55.09
C SER A 147 -17.12 2.05 -56.35
N ASP A 148 -16.83 0.90 -56.95
CA ASP A 148 -16.37 0.88 -58.34
C ASP A 148 -17.00 -0.25 -59.17
N SER A 149 -17.67 0.18 -60.25
CA SER A 149 -18.11 -0.58 -61.45
C SER A 149 -19.24 -1.61 -61.23
N PHE A 150 -20.46 -1.45 -61.76
CA PHE A 150 -20.86 -1.27 -63.18
C PHE A 150 -22.27 -0.67 -63.33
#